data_AF-A0A2R8B5P3-F1
#
_entry.id   AF-A0A2R8B5P3-F1
#
_cell.length_a   1.000
_cell.length_b   1.000
_cell.length_c   1.000
_cell.angle_alpha   90.00
_cell.angle_beta   90.00
_cell.angle_gamma   90.00
#
_symmetry.space_group_name_H-M   'P 1'
#
loop_
_entity.id
_entity.type
_entity.pdbx_description
1 polymer ?
#
loop_
_entity_poly.entity_id
_entity_poly.type
_entity_poly.pdbx_seq_one_letter_code
_entity_poly.pdbx_strand_id
1 'polypeptide(L)'
;MRIPVIFLSTLLTVLLLCAFAQTKQLSAADRKADTRIEEDGETNEIRFYVDGELGAVLKSDGLHVRNGIRYGGTIVDAGAQGYFEKQQGDDAKK
;
A
#
# COMPACT_ATOMS: atom_id res chain seq x y z
N MET A 1 53.90 -18.76 -23.72
CA MET A 1 52.58 -18.54 -24.38
C MET A 1 52.25 -17.06 -24.26
N ARG A 2 52.30 -16.29 -25.35
CA ARG A 2 52.05 -14.82 -25.33
C ARG A 2 50.56 -14.60 -25.59
N ILE A 3 49.85 -14.07 -24.60
CA ILE A 3 48.43 -13.70 -24.76
C ILE A 3 48.40 -12.46 -25.68
N PRO A 4 47.71 -12.50 -26.83
CA PRO A 4 47.64 -11.37 -27.73
C PRO A 4 46.93 -10.19 -27.04
N VAL A 5 47.51 -9.00 -27.12
CA VAL A 5 47.04 -7.75 -26.47
C VAL A 5 45.57 -7.43 -26.84
N ILE A 6 45.13 -7.87 -28.02
CA ILE A 6 43.75 -7.71 -28.52
C ILE A 6 42.73 -8.50 -27.68
N PHE A 7 43.12 -9.65 -27.11
CA PHE A 7 42.24 -10.42 -26.23
C PHE A 7 42.08 -9.78 -24.85
N LEU A 8 43.10 -9.05 -24.38
CA LEU A 8 43.06 -8.36 -23.10
C LEU A 8 42.18 -7.10 -23.16
N SER A 9 42.20 -6.38 -24.29
CA SER A 9 41.40 -5.17 -24.47
C SER A 9 39.90 -5.47 -24.58
N THR A 10 39.52 -6.55 -25.29
CA THR A 10 38.12 -6.97 -25.44
C THR A 10 37.53 -7.49 -24.14
N LEU A 11 38.29 -8.27 -23.37
CA LEU A 11 37.86 -8.75 -22.06
C LEU A 11 37.62 -7.58 -21.08
N LEU A 12 38.49 -6.57 -21.09
CA LEU A 12 38.35 -5.39 -20.24
C LEU A 12 37.11 -4.55 -20.60
N THR A 13 36.80 -4.41 -21.90
CA THR A 13 35.61 -3.67 -22.35
C THR A 13 34.32 -4.39 -21.96
N VAL A 14 34.27 -5.71 -22.04
CA VAL A 14 33.11 -6.51 -21.60
C VAL A 14 32.90 -6.40 -20.08
N LEU A 15 33.98 -6.45 -19.29
CA LEU A 15 33.92 -6.28 -17.84
C LEU A 15 33.38 -4.90 -17.43
N LEU A 16 33.78 -3.83 -18.13
CA LEU A 16 33.28 -2.48 -17.90
C LEU A 16 31.77 -2.36 -18.19
N LEU A 17 31.27 -2.98 -19.26
CA LEU A 17 29.83 -2.95 -19.59
C LEU A 17 28.97 -3.67 -18.55
N CYS A 18 29.45 -4.77 -17.97
CA CYS A 18 28.74 -5.48 -16.91
C CYS A 18 28.64 -4.67 -15.60
N ALA A 19 29.62 -3.81 -15.31
CA ALA A 19 29.62 -3.00 -14.09
C ALA A 19 28.52 -1.93 -14.08
N PHE A 20 28.09 -1.43 -15.24
CA PHE A 20 27.04 -0.41 -15.35
C PHE A 20 25.61 -0.97 -15.38
N ALA A 21 25.42 -2.29 -15.53
CA ALA A 21 24.09 -2.90 -15.57
C ALA A 21 23.49 -3.18 -14.17
N GLN A 22 24.26 -2.96 -13.10
CA GLN A 22 23.83 -3.20 -11.71
C GLN A 22 23.49 -1.90 -10.96
N THR A 23 22.93 -0.91 -11.64
CA THR A 23 22.23 0.17 -10.95
C THR A 23 21.02 -0.46 -10.27
N LYS A 24 21.22 -0.88 -9.02
CA LYS A 24 20.19 -1.37 -8.12
C LYS A 24 19.08 -0.34 -8.14
N GLN A 25 17.98 -0.73 -8.77
CA GLN A 25 16.67 -0.17 -8.54
C GLN A 25 16.44 -0.32 -7.03
N LEU A 26 16.84 0.70 -6.28
CA LEU A 26 16.46 0.89 -4.89
C LEU A 26 14.94 1.01 -4.96
N SER A 27 14.29 -0.15 -4.82
CA SER A 27 12.86 -0.27 -4.68
C SER A 27 12.46 0.80 -3.68
N ALA A 28 11.65 1.76 -4.14
CA ALA A 28 11.01 2.70 -3.25
C ALA A 28 10.46 1.87 -2.10
N ALA A 29 10.97 2.09 -0.89
CA ALA A 29 10.62 1.31 0.29
C ALA A 29 9.10 1.13 0.27
N ASP A 30 8.65 -0.13 0.30
CA ASP A 30 7.24 -0.51 0.33
C ASP A 30 6.57 0.31 1.42
N ARG A 31 6.00 1.46 1.05
CA ARG A 31 5.12 2.19 1.93
C ARG A 31 3.91 1.27 2.02
N LYS A 32 3.87 0.48 3.10
CA LYS A 32 2.66 -0.23 3.49
C LYS A 32 1.52 0.74 3.31
N ALA A 33 0.58 0.39 2.43
CA ALA A 33 -0.50 1.29 2.11
C ALA A 33 -1.29 1.57 3.39
N ASP A 34 -1.79 2.79 3.50
CA ASP A 34 -2.44 3.24 4.73
C ASP A 34 -3.69 2.41 5.04
N THR A 35 -3.98 2.29 6.35
CA THR A 35 -5.26 1.77 6.83
C THR A 35 -6.37 2.72 6.39
N ARG A 36 -7.39 2.19 5.71
CA ARG A 36 -8.47 2.99 5.14
C ARG A 36 -9.76 2.19 5.02
N ILE A 37 -10.86 2.92 4.86
CA ILE A 37 -12.17 2.37 4.53
C ILE A 37 -12.49 2.81 3.11
N GLU A 38 -12.98 1.89 2.28
CA GLU A 38 -13.49 2.19 0.94
C GLU A 38 -14.95 1.78 0.85
N GLU A 39 -15.77 2.62 0.22
CA GLU A 39 -17.14 2.28 -0.19
C GLU A 39 -17.12 1.84 -1.66
N ASP A 40 -17.69 0.67 -1.92
CA ASP A 40 -17.93 0.19 -3.28
C ASP A 40 -19.40 0.45 -3.65
N GLY A 41 -19.63 1.52 -4.41
CA GLY A 41 -20.97 1.94 -4.82
C GLY A 41 -21.67 1.01 -5.82
N GLU A 42 -20.94 0.08 -6.46
CA GLU A 42 -21.56 -0.92 -7.34
C GLU A 42 -22.15 -2.08 -6.53
N THR A 43 -21.44 -2.49 -5.49
CA THR A 43 -21.81 -3.65 -4.66
C THR A 43 -22.47 -3.27 -3.33
N ASN A 44 -22.52 -1.97 -2.99
CA ASN A 44 -22.95 -1.44 -1.70
C ASN A 44 -22.19 -2.11 -0.52
N GLU A 45 -20.88 -2.29 -0.69
CA GLU A 45 -20.01 -2.89 0.31
C GLU A 45 -19.10 -1.83 0.95
N ILE A 46 -18.84 -1.98 2.24
CA ILE A 46 -17.82 -1.18 2.94
C ILE A 46 -16.63 -2.10 3.21
N ARG A 47 -15.46 -1.76 2.68
CA ARG A 47 -14.22 -2.55 2.75
C ARG A 47 -13.23 -1.90 3.69
N PHE A 48 -12.71 -2.69 4.63
CA PHE A 48 -11.73 -2.26 5.62
C PHE A 48 -10.35 -2.79 5.24
N TYR A 49 -9.43 -1.89 4.91
CA TYR A 49 -8.05 -2.22 4.62
C TYR A 49 -7.16 -1.85 5.80
N VAL A 50 -6.30 -2.78 6.23
CA VAL A 50 -5.29 -2.57 7.27
C VAL A 50 -3.93 -2.87 6.66
N ASP A 51 -2.99 -1.93 6.76
CA ASP A 51 -1.67 -2.03 6.12
C ASP A 51 -1.72 -2.35 4.61
N GLY A 52 -2.80 -1.93 3.93
CA GLY A 52 -3.03 -2.20 2.51
C GLY A 52 -3.75 -3.52 2.20
N GLU A 53 -4.00 -4.36 3.20
CA GLU A 53 -4.67 -5.66 3.03
C GLU A 53 -6.14 -5.61 3.45
N LEU A 54 -7.01 -6.27 2.70
CA LEU A 54 -8.43 -6.38 3.03
C LEU A 54 -8.61 -7.25 4.29
N GLY A 55 -8.99 -6.63 5.40
CA GLY A 55 -9.21 -7.30 6.68
C GLY A 55 -10.67 -7.69 6.90
N ALA A 56 -11.61 -6.82 6.51
CA ALA A 56 -13.04 -7.06 6.69
C ALA A 56 -13.87 -6.42 5.57
N VAL A 57 -15.08 -6.94 5.39
CA VAL A 57 -16.10 -6.40 4.48
C VAL A 57 -17.44 -6.37 5.21
N LEU A 58 -18.09 -5.21 5.23
CA LEU A 58 -19.47 -5.06 5.65
C LEU A 58 -20.37 -5.08 4.42
N LYS A 59 -21.30 -6.03 4.40
CA LYS A 59 -22.29 -6.24 3.34
C LYS A 59 -23.70 -6.16 3.92
N SER A 60 -24.71 -6.31 3.06
CA SER A 60 -26.11 -6.39 3.48
C SER A 60 -26.44 -7.58 4.39
N ASP A 61 -25.67 -8.66 4.32
CA ASP A 61 -25.85 -9.86 5.14
C ASP A 61 -25.00 -9.86 6.44
N GLY A 62 -24.12 -8.87 6.62
CA GLY A 62 -23.37 -8.67 7.85
C GLY A 62 -21.90 -8.30 7.66
N LEU A 63 -21.15 -8.33 8.78
CA LEU A 63 -19.72 -8.07 8.81
C LEU A 63 -18.93 -9.37 8.67
N HIS A 64 -18.14 -9.46 7.61
CA HIS A 64 -17.27 -10.59 7.30
C HIS A 64 -15.82 -10.23 7.60
N VAL A 65 -15.17 -10.98 8.47
CA VAL A 65 -13.81 -10.70 8.93
C VAL A 65 -12.89 -11.85 8.50
N ARG A 66 -11.87 -11.55 7.69
CA ARG A 66 -11.01 -12.57 7.06
C ARG A 66 -9.99 -13.16 8.05
N ASN A 67 -9.37 -12.28 8.84
CA ASN A 67 -8.36 -12.63 9.84
C ASN A 67 -8.75 -12.02 11.18
N GLY A 68 -8.31 -12.57 12.31
CA GLY A 68 -8.52 -11.91 13.60
C GLY A 68 -7.89 -10.51 13.61
N ILE A 69 -8.68 -9.48 13.31
CA ILE A 69 -8.22 -8.10 13.26
C ILE A 69 -7.92 -7.68 14.70
N ARG A 70 -6.64 -7.62 15.05
CA ARG A 70 -6.16 -6.98 16.26
C ARG A 70 -5.75 -5.55 15.90
N TYR A 71 -6.69 -4.63 16.04
CA TYR A 71 -6.44 -3.21 15.84
C TYR A 71 -6.78 -2.46 17.12
N GLY A 72 -5.80 -1.74 17.67
CA GLY A 72 -5.95 -0.97 18.91
C GLY A 72 -5.98 0.55 18.71
N GLY A 73 -6.03 1.01 17.45
CA GLY A 73 -6.03 2.43 17.09
C GLY A 73 -7.39 2.93 16.63
N THR A 74 -7.44 4.18 16.18
CA THR A 74 -8.60 4.79 15.54
C THR A 74 -8.52 4.62 14.02
N ILE A 75 -9.57 4.07 13.41
CA ILE A 75 -9.71 4.04 11.95
C ILE A 75 -10.30 5.38 11.50
N VAL A 76 -9.64 6.06 10.57
CA VAL A 76 -10.10 7.32 9.99
C VAL A 76 -10.70 7.05 8.63
N ASP A 77 -11.88 7.61 8.37
CA ASP A 77 -12.54 7.53 7.07
C ASP A 77 -11.75 8.35 6.02
N ALA A 78 -11.42 7.72 4.89
CA ALA A 78 -10.67 8.33 3.82
C ALA A 78 -11.64 9.01 2.84
N GLY A 79 -12.12 10.20 3.19
CA GLY A 79 -13.00 10.98 2.31
C GLY A 79 -13.95 11.94 3.03
N ALA A 80 -14.22 11.70 4.31
CA ALA A 80 -15.04 12.60 5.12
C ALA A 80 -14.18 13.53 5.98
N GLN A 81 -14.40 14.84 5.88
CA GLN A 81 -14.08 15.76 6.97
C GLN A 81 -14.98 15.38 8.17
N GLY A 82 -14.52 14.45 9.01
CA GLY A 82 -15.04 14.18 10.35
C GLY A 82 -16.55 13.91 10.47
N TYR A 83 -16.93 12.64 10.65
CA TYR A 83 -18.29 12.26 11.06
C TYR A 83 -18.75 12.92 12.39
N PHE A 84 -17.82 13.43 13.20
CA PHE A 84 -18.08 13.93 14.55
C PHE A 84 -18.47 15.42 14.65
N GLU A 85 -18.52 16.20 13.56
CA GLU A 85 -18.68 17.67 13.67
C GLU A 85 -20.13 18.17 13.69
N LYS A 86 -21.16 17.31 13.56
CA LYS A 86 -22.56 17.77 13.35
C LYS A 86 -23.70 17.15 14.19
N GLN A 87 -23.43 16.55 15.35
CA GLN A 87 -24.52 16.06 16.24
C GLN A 87 -24.68 16.79 17.58
N GLN A 88 -24.00 17.92 17.80
CA GLN A 88 -24.29 18.83 18.91
C GLN A 88 -25.03 20.07 18.38
N GLY A 89 -26.37 20.03 18.29
CA GLY A 89 -27.11 21.22 17.87
C GLY A 89 -28.63 21.21 18.07
N ASP A 90 -29.30 20.07 17.84
CA ASP A 90 -30.76 20.12 17.64
C ASP A 90 -31.61 19.70 18.84
N ASP A 91 -31.03 19.15 19.91
CA ASP A 91 -31.79 18.68 21.07
C ASP A 91 -32.05 19.75 22.15
N ALA A 92 -31.63 21.01 21.95
CA ALA A 92 -31.75 22.07 22.96
C ALA A 92 -32.99 22.98 22.81
N LYS A 93 -33.96 22.64 21.96
CA LYS A 93 -35.24 23.39 21.84
C LYS A 93 -36.45 22.47 21.72
N LYS A 94 -36.90 21.92 22.84
CA LYS A 94 -38.30 21.53 23.02
C LYS A 94 -38.75 21.73 24.46
#